data_AF-A0A2D9INB7-F1
#
_entry.id   AF-A0A2D9INB7-F1
#
_cell.length_a   1.000
_cell.length_b   1.000
_cell.length_c   1.000
_cell.angle_alpha   90.00
_cell.angle_beta   90.00
_cell.angle_gamma   90.00
#
_symmetry.space_group_name_H-M   'P 1'
#
loop_
_entity.id
_entity.type
_entity.pdbx_description
1 polymer ?
#
loop_
_entity_poly.entity_id
_entity_poly.type
_entity_poly.pdbx_seq_one_letter_code
_entity_poly.pdbx_strand_id
1 'polypeptide(L)' 'MMSYFSREEIDEVHLKARGKSISNAVNVAEQFKNRFKKEIQVEVKNVEIGTEEVPRKDRKGKIRMSFIDITMIKNAENKD' A
#
# COMPACT_ATOMS: atom_id res chain seq x y z
N MET A 1 9.17 -2.83 -1.80
CA MET A 1 8.19 -3.45 -0.87
C MET A 1 8.88 -4.53 -0.04
N MET A 2 9.40 -5.60 -0.65
CA MET A 2 10.19 -6.62 0.07
C MET A 2 11.37 -6.05 0.86
N SER A 3 12.14 -5.15 0.26
CA SER A 3 13.27 -4.48 0.92
C SER A 3 12.88 -3.61 2.13
N TYR A 4 11.62 -3.17 2.20
CA TYR A 4 11.13 -2.42 3.35
C TYR A 4 10.81 -3.37 4.49
N PHE A 5 10.08 -4.44 4.22
CA PHE A 5 9.73 -5.38 5.28
C PHE A 5 10.86 -6.35 5.70
N SER A 6 11.97 -6.42 4.94
CA SER A 6 13.19 -7.11 5.36
C SER A 6 13.99 -6.34 6.41
N ARG A 7 13.70 -5.05 6.60
CA ARG A 7 14.35 -4.20 7.61
C ARG A 7 13.59 -4.34 8.93
N GLU A 8 14.31 -4.60 10.02
CA GLU A 8 13.68 -4.84 11.33
C GLU A 8 13.04 -3.58 11.91
N GLU A 9 13.54 -2.40 11.55
CA GLU A 9 13.03 -1.11 12.03
C GLU A 9 11.76 -0.61 11.31
N ILE A 10 11.22 -1.38 10.38
CA ILE A 10 10.03 -1.02 9.60
C ILE A 10 8.89 -1.98 9.92
N ASP A 11 8.02 -1.54 10.83
CA ASP A 11 6.84 -2.30 11.24
C ASP A 11 5.60 -2.03 10.37
N GLU A 12 5.54 -0.84 9.76
CA GLU A 12 4.38 -0.36 9.01
C GLU A 12 4.79 0.22 7.66
N VAL A 13 4.06 -0.15 6.60
CA VAL A 13 4.27 0.34 5.24
C VAL A 13 2.95 0.80 4.66
N HIS A 14 2.95 2.03 4.12
CA HIS A 14 1.81 2.60 3.39
C HIS A 14 1.95 2.36 1.89
N LEU A 15 0.96 1.70 1.31
CA LEU A 15 0.85 1.52 -0.13
C LEU A 15 -0.18 2.51 -0.69
N LYS A 16 0.34 3.63 -1.20
CA LYS A 16 -0.48 4.72 -1.74
C LYS A 16 -0.56 4.65 -3.26
N ALA A 17 -1.77 4.80 -3.79
CA ALA A 17 -2.00 4.87 -5.22
C ALA A 17 -3.19 5.75 -5.59
N ARG A 18 -3.27 6.14 -6.85
CA ARG A 18 -4.33 6.99 -7.40
C ARG A 18 -4.72 6.59 -8.81
N GLY A 19 -5.98 6.83 -9.15
CA GLY A 19 -6.55 6.52 -10.46
C GLY A 19 -6.37 5.04 -10.83
N LYS A 20 -5.94 4.77 -12.06
CA LYS A 20 -5.77 3.39 -12.57
C LYS A 20 -4.81 2.52 -11.76
N SER A 21 -3.88 3.13 -11.00
CA SER A 21 -2.91 2.37 -10.21
C SER A 21 -3.50 1.78 -8.92
N ILE A 22 -4.74 2.14 -8.55
CA ILE A 22 -5.44 1.59 -7.39
C ILE A 22 -5.55 0.07 -7.50
N SER A 23 -5.91 -0.46 -8.67
CA SER A 23 -6.00 -1.91 -8.88
C SER A 23 -4.66 -2.62 -8.66
N ASN A 24 -3.55 -1.98 -9.03
CA ASN A 24 -2.22 -2.53 -8.79
C ASN A 24 -1.85 -2.48 -7.30
N ALA A 25 -2.25 -1.42 -6.58
CA ALA A 25 -2.04 -1.30 -5.14
C ALA A 25 -2.71 -2.45 -4.37
N VAL A 26 -3.97 -2.74 -4.69
CA VAL A 26 -4.71 -3.86 -4.10
C VAL A 26 -4.05 -5.20 -4.46
N ASN A 27 -3.65 -5.39 -5.72
CA ASN A 27 -2.96 -6.62 -6.14
C ASN A 27 -1.65 -6.85 -5.38
N VAL A 28 -0.84 -5.80 -5.16
CA VAL A 28 0.39 -5.92 -4.38
C VAL A 28 0.07 -6.29 -2.93
N ALA A 29 -0.89 -5.62 -2.29
CA ALA A 29 -1.28 -5.95 -0.91
C ALA A 29 -1.71 -7.43 -0.76
N GLU A 30 -2.53 -7.92 -1.68
CA GLU A 30 -2.99 -9.32 -1.69
C GLU A 30 -1.86 -10.32 -1.97
N GLN A 31 -0.88 -9.98 -2.82
CA GLN A 31 0.28 -10.85 -3.03
C GLN A 31 1.12 -10.99 -1.75
N PHE A 32 1.30 -9.90 -0.99
CA PHE A 32 2.02 -9.96 0.29
C PHE A 32 1.26 -10.78 1.35
N LYS A 33 -0.05 -10.62 1.41
CA LYS A 33 -0.90 -11.37 2.35
C LYS A 33 -0.96 -12.87 2.03
N ASN A 34 -1.06 -13.23 0.74
CA ASN A 34 -1.37 -14.60 0.33
C ASN A 34 -0.16 -15.34 -0.27
N ARG A 35 0.51 -14.74 -1.27
CA ARG A 35 1.58 -15.40 -2.02
C ARG A 35 2.88 -15.45 -1.22
N PHE A 36 3.22 -14.34 -0.57
CA PHE A 36 4.50 -14.19 0.13
C PHE A 36 4.43 -14.50 1.63
N LYS A 37 3.31 -15.05 2.11
CA LYS A 37 3.07 -15.35 3.53
C LYS A 37 4.18 -16.22 4.17
N LYS A 38 4.83 -17.07 3.36
CA LYS A 38 5.92 -17.95 3.82
C LYS A 38 7.25 -17.22 4.00
N GLU A 39 7.51 -16.18 3.21
CA GLU A 39 8.71 -15.36 3.38
C GLU A 39 8.48 -14.24 4.38
N ILE A 40 7.25 -13.72 4.44
CA ILE A 40 6.88 -12.67 5.37
C ILE A 40 5.40 -12.65 5.72
N GLN A 41 5.12 -12.61 7.03
CA GLN A 41 3.76 -12.43 7.52
C GLN A 41 3.40 -10.94 7.53
N VAL A 42 2.50 -10.56 6.63
CA VAL A 42 1.99 -9.19 6.51
C VAL A 42 0.48 -9.18 6.61
N GLU A 43 -0.04 -8.20 7.34
CA GLU A 43 -1.47 -7.94 7.49
C GLU A 43 -1.85 -6.57 6.95
N VAL A 44 -3.05 -6.45 6.39
CA VAL A 44 -3.64 -5.16 6.01
C VAL A 44 -4.38 -4.61 7.22
N LYS A 45 -3.84 -3.57 7.84
CA LYS A 45 -4.38 -2.94 9.05
C LYS A 45 -5.50 -1.95 8.74
N ASN A 46 -5.35 -1.16 7.68
CA ASN A 46 -6.32 -0.14 7.31
C ASN A 46 -6.34 0.09 5.80
N VAL A 47 -7.49 0.53 5.27
CA VAL A 47 -7.64 0.96 3.88
C VAL A 47 -8.42 2.27 3.87
N GLU A 48 -7.74 3.34 3.50
CA GLU A 48 -8.35 4.65 3.31
C GLU A 48 -8.57 4.91 1.84
N ILE A 49 -9.74 5.46 1.50
CA ILE A 49 -10.08 5.86 0.13
C ILE A 49 -10.57 7.30 0.15
N GLY A 50 -10.41 7.97 -0.98
CA GLY A 50 -10.96 9.31 -1.13
C GLY A 50 -10.73 9.86 -2.52
N THR A 51 -10.83 11.17 -2.65
CA THR A 51 -10.57 11.90 -3.89
C THR A 51 -9.60 13.03 -3.61
N GLU A 52 -8.54 13.14 -4.39
CA GLU A 52 -7.59 14.25 -4.34
C GLU A 52 -7.62 15.06 -5.65
N GLU A 53 -7.22 16.33 -5.59
CA GLU A 53 -7.04 17.16 -6.77
C GLU A 53 -5.58 17.08 -7.26
N VAL A 54 -5.38 16.58 -8.47
CA VAL A 54 -4.07 16.41 -9.09
C VAL A 54 -3.89 17.45 -10.20
N PRO A 55 -2.73 18.12 -10.31
CA PRO A 55 -2.46 19.01 -11.43
C PRO A 55 -2.49 18.24 -12.75
N ARG A 56 -3.14 18.81 -13.77
CA ARG A 56 -3.12 18.24 -15.12
C ARG A 56 -1.73 18.36 -15.75
N LYS A 57 -1.41 17.46 -16.68
CA LYS A 57 -0.12 17.46 -17.40
C LYS A 57 0.10 18.73 -18.22
N ASP A 58 -0.98 19.32 -18.74
CA ASP A 58 -0.98 20.58 -19.48
C ASP A 58 -0.84 21.82 -18.56
N ARG A 59 -0.72 21.62 -17.24
CA ARG A 59 -0.68 22.64 -16.18
C ARG A 59 -1.89 23.58 -16.15
N LYS A 60 -2.95 23.29 -16.91
CA LYS A 60 -4.18 24.08 -16.94
C LYS A 60 -5.24 23.42 -16.07
N GLY A 61 -5.24 23.81 -14.80
CA GLY A 61 -6.23 23.37 -13.82
C GLY A 61 -5.90 22.01 -13.18
N LYS A 62 -6.88 21.49 -12.44
CA LYS A 62 -6.75 20.26 -11.66
C LYS A 62 -7.78 19.22 -12.11
N ILE A 63 -7.47 17.96 -11.88
CA ILE A 63 -8.39 16.84 -12.07
C ILE A 63 -8.61 16.14 -10.75
N ARG A 64 -9.86 15.83 -10.44
CA ARG A 64 -10.22 14.99 -9.29
C ARG A 64 -9.87 13.55 -9.61
N MET A 65 -9.13 12.90 -8.72
CA MET A 65 -8.69 11.52 -8.88
C MET A 65 -8.95 10.76 -7.59
N SER A 66 -9.56 9.58 -7.72
CA SER A 66 -9.67 8.67 -6.58
C SER A 66 -8.28 8.27 -6.10
N PHE A 67 -8.11 8.13 -4.79
CA PHE A 67 -6.91 7.58 -4.17
C PHE A 67 -7.26 6.42 -3.25
N ILE A 68 -6.23 5.61 -2.96
CA ILE A 68 -6.23 4.58 -1.92
C ILE A 68 -4.92 4.68 -1.12
N ASP A 69 -5.01 4.48 0.19
CA ASP A 69 -3.88 4.29 1.11
C ASP A 69 -4.11 2.98 1.87
N ILE A 70 -3.29 1.98 1.59
CA ILE A 70 -3.36 0.67 2.26
C ILE A 70 -2.24 0.64 3.29
N THR A 71 -2.61 0.62 4.58
CA THR A 71 -1.66 0.43 5.67
C THR A 71 -1.42 -1.06 5.88
N MET A 72 -0.16 -1.49 5.71
CA MET A 72 0.25 -2.88 5.85
C MET A 72 1.27 -3.00 6.98
N ILE A 73 1.05 -3.92 7.92
CA ILE A 73 1.94 -4.15 9.06
C ILE A 73 2.58 -5.53 8.96
N LYS A 74 3.83 -5.63 9.41
CA LYS A 74 4.48 -6.93 9.62
C LYS A 74 3.94 -7.51 10.92
N ASN A 75 3.38 -8.71 10.86
CA ASN A 75 3.07 -9.45 12.08
C ASN A 75 4.39 -10.02 12.59
N ALA A 76 4.90 -9.46 13.69
CA ALA A 76 5.95 -10.11 14.43
C ALA A 76 5.37 -11.44 14.94
N GLU A 77 5.89 -12.57 14.45
CA GLU A 77 5.65 -13.84 15.12
C GLU A 77 6.07 -13.66 16.59
N ASN A 78 5.16 -13.95 17.51
CA ASN A 78 5.48 -14.07 18.93
C ASN A 78 6.68 -15.03 19.03
N LYS A 79 7.82 -14.47 19.43
CA LYS A 79 8.99 -15.25 19.84
C LYS A 79 8.67 -15.83 21.23
N ASP A 80 7.87 -16.87 21.26
CA ASP A 80 7.73 -17.77 22.42
C ASP A 80 8.40 -19.11 22.12
#